data_AF-A0A0G0Z6U7-F1
#
_entry.id   AF-A0A0G0Z6U7-F1
#
_cell.length_a   1.000
_cell.length_b   1.000
_cell.length_c   1.000
_cell.angle_alpha   90.00
_cell.angle_beta   90.00
_cell.angle_gamma   90.00
#
_symmetry.space_group_name_H-M   'P 1'
#
loop_
_entity.id
_entity.type
_entity.pdbx_description
1 polymer ?
#
loop_
_entity_poly.entity_id
_entity_poly.type
_entity_poly.pdbx_seq_one_letter_code
_entity_poly.pdbx_strand_id
1 'polypeptide(L)'
;MQLHQIKRQHPYKKPKLVGRGGKRGKTSGRGTKGQKARAGHKIRPAVRDVIKRLPKKRGYRFTSVRRPVLVSSEKLATIFKEGEQVTFAEIRKRLGLKGGKIKISHKSK
;
A
#
# COMPACT_ATOMS: atom_id res chain seq x y z
N MET A 1 29.52 3.08 -23.62
CA MET A 1 28.26 3.42 -24.29
C MET A 1 28.32 4.88 -24.71
N GLN A 2 28.04 5.17 -25.98
CA GLN A 2 27.92 6.56 -26.43
C GLN A 2 26.48 7.08 -26.24
N LEU A 3 26.30 8.40 -26.13
CA LEU A 3 24.98 9.01 -25.88
C LEU A 3 23.92 8.60 -26.91
N HIS A 4 24.31 8.45 -28.18
CA HIS A 4 23.42 8.04 -29.27
C HIS A 4 22.99 6.55 -29.21
N GLN A 5 23.54 5.77 -28.29
CA GLN A 5 23.26 4.33 -28.15
C GLN A 5 22.32 4.05 -26.96
N ILE A 6 22.00 5.07 -26.15
CA ILE A 6 21.15 4.91 -24.96
C ILE A 6 19.70 4.66 -25.40
N LYS A 7 19.21 3.44 -25.19
CA LYS A 7 17.81 3.05 -25.39
C LYS A 7 17.17 2.69 -24.05
N ARG A 8 15.89 3.04 -23.89
CA ARG A 8 15.12 2.71 -22.68
C ARG A 8 14.77 1.23 -22.69
N GLN A 9 14.96 0.54 -21.57
CA GLN A 9 14.53 -0.87 -21.42
C GLN A 9 13.00 -1.02 -21.42
N HIS A 10 12.27 0.02 -20.96
CA HIS A 10 10.82 0.03 -20.94
C HIS A 10 10.25 1.15 -21.82
N PRO A 11 9.15 0.89 -22.56
CA PRO A 11 8.55 1.88 -23.44
C PRO A 11 7.92 3.03 -22.66
N TYR A 12 8.12 4.26 -23.15
CA TYR A 12 7.50 5.44 -22.55
C TYR A 12 6.02 5.53 -22.91
N LYS A 13 5.16 5.55 -21.90
CA LYS A 13 3.73 5.81 -22.07
C LYS A 13 3.51 7.31 -22.16
N LYS A 14 3.19 7.81 -23.37
CA LYS A 14 2.84 9.22 -23.59
C LYS A 14 1.58 9.60 -22.80
N PRO A 15 1.51 10.81 -22.22
CA PRO A 15 0.31 11.28 -21.55
C PRO A 15 -0.85 11.45 -22.55
N LYS A 16 -2.08 11.35 -22.05
CA LYS A 16 -3.28 11.54 -22.88
C LYS A 16 -3.46 13.04 -23.14
N LEU A 17 -3.50 13.43 -24.41
CA LEU A 17 -3.85 14.80 -24.80
C LEU A 17 -5.36 15.00 -24.63
N VAL A 18 -5.76 16.01 -23.86
CA VAL A 18 -7.16 16.35 -23.55
C VAL A 18 -7.45 17.75 -24.09
N GLY A 19 -8.60 17.96 -24.74
CA GLY A 19 -8.97 19.26 -25.31
C GLY A 19 -8.18 19.66 -26.57
N ARG A 20 -7.68 18.68 -27.33
CA ARG A 20 -6.90 18.87 -28.57
C ARG A 20 -7.37 17.91 -29.67
N GLY A 21 -8.64 18.04 -30.10
CA GLY A 21 -9.24 17.15 -31.11
C GLY A 21 -9.45 15.70 -30.65
N GLY A 22 -9.99 14.85 -31.53
CA GLY A 22 -10.21 13.41 -31.28
C GLY A 22 -11.22 13.08 -30.15
N LYS A 23 -11.06 11.90 -29.52
CA LYS A 23 -12.00 11.32 -28.53
C LYS A 23 -12.35 12.23 -27.34
N ARG A 24 -11.46 13.17 -26.97
CA ARG A 24 -11.66 14.10 -25.84
C ARG A 24 -11.49 15.56 -26.25
N GLY A 25 -11.76 15.90 -27.51
CA GLY A 25 -11.66 17.27 -28.02
C GLY A 25 -12.74 18.18 -27.45
N LYS A 26 -14.02 17.90 -27.75
CA LYS A 26 -15.15 18.81 -27.45
C LYS A 26 -15.49 18.91 -25.95
N THR A 27 -15.65 17.77 -25.28
CA THR A 27 -16.15 17.73 -23.89
C THR A 27 -15.10 17.27 -22.88
N SER A 28 -13.88 16.97 -23.32
CA SER A 28 -12.84 16.36 -22.48
C SER A 28 -13.27 15.08 -21.76
N GLY A 29 -14.33 14.41 -22.21
CA GLY A 29 -14.93 13.24 -21.55
C GLY A 29 -15.89 13.56 -20.40
N ARG A 30 -16.33 14.82 -20.24
CA ARG A 30 -17.24 15.26 -19.16
C ARG A 30 -18.71 15.42 -19.58
N GLY A 31 -19.04 15.24 -20.86
CA GLY A 31 -20.36 15.53 -21.41
C GLY A 31 -20.59 17.02 -21.71
N THR A 32 -21.79 17.38 -22.17
CA THR A 32 -22.10 18.75 -22.64
C THR A 32 -22.66 19.65 -21.53
N LYS A 33 -23.59 19.15 -20.73
CA LYS A 33 -24.32 19.90 -19.69
C LYS A 33 -24.24 19.19 -18.34
N GLY A 34 -24.66 19.90 -17.29
CA GLY A 34 -24.70 19.40 -15.92
C GLY A 34 -23.57 19.93 -15.02
N GLN A 35 -23.76 19.80 -13.71
CA GLN A 35 -22.84 20.35 -12.71
C GLN A 35 -21.41 19.80 -12.87
N LYS A 36 -21.26 18.51 -13.20
CA LYS A 36 -19.97 17.83 -13.41
C LYS A 36 -19.18 18.35 -14.63
N ALA A 37 -19.85 18.99 -15.58
CA ALA A 37 -19.21 19.55 -16.76
C ALA A 37 -18.71 20.99 -16.54
N ARG A 38 -19.11 21.66 -15.45
CA ARG A 38 -18.73 23.05 -15.14
C ARG A 38 -17.41 23.13 -14.38
N ALA A 39 -16.65 24.20 -14.59
CA ALA A 39 -15.44 24.47 -13.82
C ALA A 39 -15.81 24.75 -12.35
N GLY A 40 -14.91 24.40 -11.42
CA GLY A 40 -15.07 24.75 -10.00
C GLY A 40 -16.18 24.01 -9.24
N HIS A 41 -16.83 22.98 -9.83
CA HIS A 41 -17.84 22.22 -9.10
C HIS A 41 -17.21 21.42 -7.96
N LYS A 42 -17.42 21.85 -6.72
CA LYS A 42 -16.97 21.16 -5.50
C LYS A 42 -18.09 20.27 -4.96
N ILE A 43 -18.40 19.19 -5.68
CA ILE A 43 -19.42 18.22 -5.22
C ILE A 43 -18.88 17.49 -3.99
N ARG A 44 -19.62 17.56 -2.88
CA ARG A 44 -19.30 16.86 -1.64
C ARG A 44 -19.35 15.33 -1.88
N PRO A 45 -18.30 14.58 -1.53
CA PRO A 45 -18.33 13.11 -1.64
C PRO A 45 -19.36 12.49 -0.70
N ALA A 46 -20.17 11.55 -1.20
CA ALA A 46 -21.19 10.83 -0.43
C ALA A 46 -20.61 10.04 0.76
N VAL A 47 -19.35 9.62 0.64
CA VAL A 47 -18.59 8.95 1.72
C VAL A 47 -18.58 9.80 3.01
N ARG A 48 -18.69 11.12 2.91
CA ARG A 48 -18.72 12.00 4.09
C ARG A 48 -19.95 11.78 4.96
N ASP A 49 -21.06 11.34 4.39
CA ASP A 49 -22.29 11.06 5.14
C ASP A 49 -22.24 9.67 5.77
N VAL A 50 -21.61 8.71 5.08
CA VAL A 50 -21.28 7.39 5.65
C VAL A 50 -20.35 7.54 6.85
N ILE A 51 -19.27 8.32 6.73
CA ILE A 51 -18.32 8.56 7.82
C ILE A 51 -19.02 9.20 9.03
N LYS A 52 -19.97 10.12 8.81
CA LYS A 52 -20.72 10.77 9.89
C LYS A 52 -21.61 9.80 10.68
N ARG A 53 -22.12 8.74 10.04
CA ARG A 53 -22.94 7.71 10.69
C ARG A 53 -22.12 6.75 11.53
N LEU A 54 -20.86 6.53 11.17
CA LEU A 54 -19.99 5.61 11.88
C LEU A 54 -19.62 6.17 13.27
N PRO A 55 -19.59 5.34 14.31
CA PRO A 55 -19.10 5.76 15.62
C PRO A 55 -17.63 6.16 15.51
N LYS A 56 -17.22 7.15 16.30
CA LYS A 56 -15.82 7.58 16.38
C LYS A 56 -14.98 6.41 16.89
N LYS A 57 -13.85 6.15 16.23
CA LYS A 57 -12.84 5.22 16.78
C LYS A 57 -12.27 5.79 18.08
N ARG A 58 -11.86 4.90 18.99
CA ARG A 58 -11.26 5.26 20.28
C ARG A 58 -9.90 5.97 20.06
N GLY A 59 -9.93 7.30 19.97
CA GLY A 59 -8.78 8.21 19.97
C GLY A 59 -8.13 8.47 18.62
N TYR A 60 -7.85 9.75 18.30
CA TYR A 60 -7.13 10.18 17.08
C TYR A 60 -5.61 9.92 17.16
N ARG A 61 -5.05 9.88 18.37
CA ARG A 61 -3.62 9.61 18.65
C ARG A 61 -3.40 8.44 19.61
N PHE A 62 -4.33 7.48 19.64
CA PHE A 62 -4.14 6.31 20.49
C PHE A 62 -2.96 5.47 19.97
N THR A 63 -1.86 5.47 20.71
CA THR A 63 -0.72 4.59 20.43
C THR A 63 -1.10 3.17 20.80
N SER A 64 -1.66 2.44 19.84
CA SER A 64 -1.98 1.03 20.04
C SER A 64 -0.77 0.28 20.57
N VAL A 65 -1.00 -0.63 21.53
CA VAL A 65 0.04 -1.56 22.00
C VAL A 65 0.65 -2.26 20.79
N ARG A 66 1.96 -2.07 20.57
CA ARG A 66 2.68 -2.73 19.47
C ARG A 66 2.64 -4.23 19.72
N ARG A 67 1.84 -4.94 18.92
CA ARG A 67 1.74 -6.39 19.01
C ARG A 67 3.11 -7.00 18.66
N PRO A 68 3.57 -7.99 19.44
CA PRO A 68 4.81 -8.69 19.12
C PRO A 68 4.64 -9.47 17.81
N VAL A 69 5.77 -9.70 17.13
CA VAL A 69 5.81 -10.61 15.99
C VAL A 69 5.72 -12.03 16.54
N LEU A 70 4.66 -12.74 16.16
CA LEU A 70 4.45 -14.13 16.55
C LEU A 70 5.20 -15.04 15.57
N VAL A 71 6.11 -15.86 16.10
CA VAL A 71 6.84 -16.87 15.32
C VAL A 71 6.41 -18.24 15.83
N SER A 72 5.94 -19.10 14.93
CA SER A 72 5.55 -20.49 15.26
C SER A 72 6.79 -21.34 15.55
N SER A 73 6.69 -22.26 16.51
CA SER A 73 7.74 -23.25 16.80
C SER A 73 8.06 -24.15 15.60
N GLU A 74 7.06 -24.52 14.80
CA GLU A 74 7.24 -25.35 13.58
C GLU A 74 8.10 -24.64 12.53
N LYS A 75 7.93 -23.32 12.39
CA LYS A 75 8.76 -22.51 11.49
C LYS A 75 10.20 -22.41 11.97
N LEU A 76 10.45 -22.50 13.28
CA LEU A 76 11.82 -22.51 13.79
C LEU A 76 12.46 -23.89 13.54
N ALA A 77 11.73 -24.98 13.73
CA ALA A 77 12.22 -26.33 13.48
C ALA A 77 12.64 -26.57 12.02
N THR A 78 11.99 -25.91 11.05
CA THR A 78 12.36 -26.02 9.62
C THR A 78 13.55 -25.15 9.22
N ILE A 79 13.91 -24.14 10.02
CA ILE A 79 14.93 -23.13 9.68
C ILE A 79 16.25 -23.36 10.41
N PHE A 80 16.20 -23.95 11.59
CA PHE A 80 17.36 -24.24 12.43
C PHE A 80 17.64 -25.73 12.44
N LYS A 81 18.92 -26.10 12.37
CA LYS A 81 19.35 -27.50 12.49
C LYS A 81 19.43 -27.92 13.95
N GLU A 82 19.36 -29.21 14.23
CA GLU A 82 19.52 -29.74 15.59
C GLU A 82 20.89 -29.34 16.17
N GLY A 83 20.88 -28.82 17.40
CA GLY A 83 22.07 -28.31 18.09
C GLY A 83 22.48 -26.88 17.74
N GLU A 84 21.79 -26.20 16.81
CA GLU A 84 22.09 -24.82 16.44
C GLU A 84 21.53 -23.82 17.47
N GLN A 85 22.30 -22.78 17.80
CA GLN A 85 21.85 -21.78 18.77
C GLN A 85 20.77 -20.87 18.18
N VAL A 86 19.55 -20.97 18.70
CA VAL A 86 18.41 -20.15 18.27
C VAL A 86 18.44 -18.78 18.96
N THR A 87 19.14 -17.82 18.36
CA THR A 87 19.18 -16.43 18.86
C THR A 87 18.14 -15.53 18.17
N PHE A 88 17.62 -14.50 18.86
CA PHE A 88 16.64 -13.57 18.28
C PHE A 88 17.19 -12.79 17.07
N ALA A 89 18.51 -12.55 17.03
CA ALA A 89 19.16 -11.89 15.91
C ALA A 89 19.14 -12.77 14.66
N GLU A 90 19.43 -14.06 14.81
CA GLU A 90 19.38 -15.03 13.71
C GLU A 90 17.97 -15.27 13.19
N ILE A 91 16.99 -15.38 14.10
CA ILE A 91 15.57 -15.47 13.72
C ILE A 91 15.20 -14.29 12.82
N ARG A 92 15.60 -13.07 13.16
CA ARG A 92 15.32 -11.88 12.34
C ARG A 92 15.99 -11.95 10.97
N LYS A 93 17.25 -12.37 10.92
CA LYS A 93 18.03 -12.45 9.68
C LYS A 93 17.43 -13.48 8.71
N ARG A 94 17.12 -14.69 9.20
CA ARG A 94 16.60 -15.78 8.36
C ARG A 94 15.15 -15.55 7.92
N LEU A 95 14.31 -14.97 8.79
CA LEU A 95 12.89 -14.69 8.48
C LEU A 95 12.63 -13.30 7.87
N GLY A 96 13.64 -12.45 7.72
CA GLY A 96 13.48 -11.10 7.18
C GLY A 96 12.62 -10.16 8.04
N LEU A 97 12.58 -10.39 9.37
CA LEU A 97 11.71 -9.65 10.28
C LEU A 97 12.31 -8.29 10.66
N LYS A 98 11.53 -7.22 10.52
CA LYS A 98 11.93 -5.85 10.88
C LYS A 98 11.22 -5.36 12.14
N GLY A 99 12.01 -5.00 13.16
CA GLY A 99 11.54 -4.39 14.40
C GLY A 99 10.64 -5.29 15.26
N GLY A 100 10.12 -4.73 16.36
CA GLY A 100 9.16 -5.41 17.25
C GLY A 100 9.78 -6.45 18.19
N LYS A 101 9.08 -6.73 19.31
CA LYS A 101 9.42 -7.84 20.21
C LYS A 101 8.98 -9.15 19.54
N ILE A 102 9.82 -10.18 19.57
CA ILE A 102 9.49 -11.51 19.06
C ILE A 102 8.87 -12.32 20.20
N LYS A 103 7.75 -12.98 19.93
CA LYS A 103 7.14 -13.95 20.85
C LYS A 103 6.97 -15.27 20.11
N ILE A 104 7.53 -16.34 20.67
CA ILE A 104 7.36 -17.68 20.14
C ILE A 104 5.99 -18.18 20.58
N SER A 105 5.19 -18.68 19.63
CA SER A 105 3.86 -19.20 19.89
C SER A 105 3.78 -20.69 19.57
N HIS A 106 3.23 -21.47 20.49
CA HIS A 106 2.91 -22.89 20.29
C HIS A 106 1.58 -23.15 19.58
N LYS A 107 0.79 -22.10 19.29
CA LYS A 107 -0.44 -22.28 18.51
C LYS A 107 -0.06 -22.52 17.05
N SER A 108 -0.24 -23.76 16.61
CA SER A 108 -0.39 -24.06 15.19
C SER A 108 -1.54 -23.19 14.67
N LYS A 109 -1.38 -22.69 13.46
CA LYS A 109 -2.47 -22.02 12.76
C LYS A 109 -3.44 -23.07 12.23
#